data_AF-A0A183BSQ2-F1
#
_entry.id   AF-A0A183BSQ2-F1
#
_cell.length_a   1.000
_cell.length_b   1.000
_cell.length_c   1.000
_cell.angle_alpha   90.00
_cell.angle_beta   90.00
_cell.angle_gamma   90.00
#
_symmetry.space_group_name_H-M   'P 1'
#
loop_
_entity.id
_entity.type
_entity.pdbx_description
1 polymer ?
#
loop_
_entity_poly.entity_id
_entity_poly.type
_entity_poly.pdbx_seq_one_letter_code
_entity_poly.pdbx_strand_id
1 'polypeptide(L)'
;MRMISWMRRREPRQQTYNVYIRRVLRKLHPDLDITAKSLAITNSFINDMFNRICADATRIASIEGRKTIKMRDMDKSVQLVMPDGLAKRTVSAGTKALTKYKESGAGRRRRRGALERFCRTL
;
A
#
# COMPACT_ATOMS: atom_id res chain seq x y z
N MET A 1 -49.18 7.14 -15.75
CA MET A 1 -48.34 6.99 -14.54
C MET A 1 -47.29 5.91 -14.81
N ARG A 2 -46.07 6.28 -15.24
CA ARG A 2 -44.98 5.32 -15.45
C ARG A 2 -43.73 5.79 -14.73
N MET A 3 -43.31 4.92 -13.83
CA MET A 3 -42.24 5.03 -12.84
C MET A 3 -40.99 5.71 -13.38
N ILE A 4 -40.51 6.63 -12.56
CA ILE A 4 -39.24 7.30 -12.70
C ILE A 4 -38.16 6.22 -12.60
N SER A 5 -37.41 6.04 -13.69
CA SER A 5 -36.14 5.31 -13.70
C SER A 5 -35.12 6.15 -12.92
N TRP A 6 -35.24 6.19 -11.60
CA TRP A 6 -34.25 6.80 -10.73
C TRP A 6 -33.02 5.89 -10.73
N MET A 7 -32.00 6.34 -11.46
CA MET A 7 -30.58 6.17 -11.16
C MET A 7 -30.28 4.89 -10.38
N ARG A 8 -30.02 3.80 -11.10
CA ARG A 8 -29.22 2.69 -10.58
C ARG A 8 -27.92 3.29 -10.06
N ARG A 9 -27.86 3.59 -8.75
CA ARG A 9 -26.65 4.07 -8.07
C ARG A 9 -25.55 3.12 -8.50
N ARG A 10 -24.57 3.62 -9.24
CA ARG A 10 -23.37 2.84 -9.55
C ARG A 10 -22.75 2.53 -8.20
N GLU A 11 -22.82 1.27 -7.79
CA GLU A 11 -22.11 0.79 -6.61
C GLU A 11 -20.68 1.32 -6.68
N PRO A 12 -20.19 1.94 -5.59
CA PRO A 12 -18.84 2.46 -5.56
C PRO A 12 -17.89 1.32 -5.93
N ARG A 13 -17.08 1.56 -6.96
CA ARG A 13 -16.17 0.56 -7.51
C ARG A 13 -15.27 0.06 -6.39
N GLN A 14 -15.42 -1.20 -5.99
CA GLN A 14 -14.54 -1.78 -4.99
C GLN A 14 -13.10 -1.72 -5.52
N GLN A 15 -12.22 -1.12 -4.72
CA GLN A 15 -10.80 -1.06 -5.02
C GLN A 15 -10.27 -2.50 -4.97
N THR A 16 -9.67 -2.97 -6.07
CA THR A 16 -9.14 -4.34 -6.18
C THR A 16 -7.66 -4.29 -6.49
N TYR A 17 -6.93 -5.26 -5.94
CA TYR A 17 -5.48 -5.41 -6.14
C TYR A 17 -5.13 -6.23 -7.39
N ASN A 18 -6.11 -6.56 -8.23
CA ASN A 18 -5.97 -7.50 -9.35
C ASN A 18 -4.81 -7.20 -10.30
N VAL A 19 -4.60 -5.92 -10.63
CA VAL A 19 -3.50 -5.51 -11.51
C VAL A 19 -2.14 -5.74 -10.85
N TYR A 20 -2.04 -5.48 -9.55
CA TYR A 20 -0.80 -5.65 -8.79
C TYR A 20 -0.48 -7.12 -8.55
N ILE A 21 -1.48 -7.94 -8.21
CA ILE A 21 -1.32 -9.39 -8.04
C ILE A 21 -0.74 -10.00 -9.32
N ARG A 22 -1.30 -9.67 -10.49
CA ARG A 22 -0.77 -10.14 -11.78
C ARG A 22 0.64 -9.62 -12.08
N ARG A 23 0.94 -8.37 -11.75
CA ARG A 23 2.29 -7.79 -11.93
C ARG A 23 3.34 -8.48 -11.06
N VAL A 24 2.98 -8.87 -9.84
CA VAL A 24 3.89 -9.59 -8.94
C VAL A 24 4.08 -11.03 -9.42
N LEU A 25 3.01 -11.71 -9.81
CA LEU A 25 3.09 -13.08 -10.32
C LEU A 25 4.02 -13.18 -11.53
N ARG A 26 3.85 -12.31 -12.53
CA ARG A 26 4.70 -12.29 -13.73
C ARG A 26 6.18 -11.97 -13.45
N LYS A 27 6.49 -11.31 -12.34
CA LYS A 27 7.89 -11.08 -11.93
C LYS A 27 8.55 -12.34 -11.36
N LEU A 28 7.76 -13.26 -10.80
CA LEU A 28 8.26 -14.49 -10.19
C LEU A 28 8.23 -15.66 -11.17
N HIS A 29 7.15 -15.76 -11.94
CA HIS A 29 6.93 -16.80 -12.94
C HIS A 29 6.30 -16.18 -14.19
N PRO A 30 7.08 -15.89 -15.24
CA PRO A 30 6.56 -15.23 -16.44
C PRO A 30 5.57 -16.09 -17.23
N ASP A 31 5.66 -17.42 -17.10
CA ASP A 31 4.87 -18.37 -17.88
C ASP A 31 3.56 -18.81 -17.19
N LEU A 32 3.30 -18.31 -15.97
CA LEU A 32 2.12 -18.66 -15.19
C LEU A 32 1.05 -17.56 -15.25
N ASP A 33 -0.20 -18.02 -15.41
CA ASP A 33 -1.38 -17.19 -15.29
C ASP A 33 -2.27 -17.60 -14.11
N ILE A 34 -3.04 -16.64 -13.60
CA ILE A 34 -3.90 -16.82 -12.43
C ILE A 34 -5.37 -16.69 -12.82
N THR A 35 -6.19 -17.63 -12.36
CA THR A 35 -7.64 -17.62 -12.62
C THR A 35 -8.35 -16.47 -11.91
N ALA A 36 -9.52 -16.06 -12.43
CA ALA A 36 -10.34 -15.01 -11.82
C ALA A 36 -10.81 -15.37 -10.40
N LYS A 37 -11.07 -16.66 -10.13
CA LYS A 37 -11.46 -17.15 -8.80
C LYS A 37 -10.30 -17.01 -7.81
N SER A 38 -9.10 -17.45 -8.21
CA SER A 38 -7.89 -17.32 -7.38
C SER A 38 -7.56 -15.85 -7.10
N LEU A 39 -7.73 -14.96 -8.08
CA LEU A 39 -7.57 -13.52 -7.90
C LEU A 39 -8.51 -12.94 -6.85
N ALA A 40 -9.78 -13.37 -6.82
CA ALA A 40 -10.74 -12.93 -5.82
C ALA A 40 -10.32 -13.38 -4.40
N ILE A 41 -9.89 -14.63 -4.25
CA ILE A 41 -9.39 -15.15 -2.96
C ILE A 41 -8.16 -14.35 -2.50
N THR A 42 -7.18 -14.13 -3.38
CA THR A 42 -5.98 -13.35 -3.05
C THR A 42 -6.31 -11.90 -2.71
N ASN A 43 -7.26 -11.28 -3.41
CA ASN A 43 -7.69 -9.92 -3.11
C ASN A 43 -8.31 -9.82 -1.72
N SER A 44 -9.17 -10.77 -1.34
CA SER A 44 -9.74 -10.84 0.01
C SER A 44 -8.68 -11.10 1.07
N PHE A 45 -7.71 -11.99 0.80
CA PHE A 45 -6.58 -12.24 1.69
C PHE A 45 -5.75 -10.98 1.97
N ILE A 46 -5.45 -10.18 0.93
CA ILE A 46 -4.72 -8.92 1.10
C ILE A 46 -5.51 -7.94 1.98
N ASN A 47 -6.82 -7.83 1.75
CA ASN A 47 -7.68 -6.96 2.55
C ASN A 47 -7.73 -7.38 4.03
N ASP A 48 -7.86 -8.68 4.29
CA ASP A 48 -7.89 -9.22 5.66
C ASP A 48 -6.58 -8.91 6.40
N MET A 49 -5.44 -9.21 5.77
CA MET A 49 -4.13 -8.91 6.33
C MET A 49 -3.90 -7.40 6.54
N PHE A 50 -4.33 -6.57 5.59
CA PHE A 50 -4.24 -5.12 5.71
C PHE A 50 -5.06 -4.58 6.88
N ASN A 51 -6.31 -5.03 7.02
CA ASN A 51 -7.19 -4.62 8.10
C ASN A 51 -6.62 -5.01 9.46
N ARG A 52 -6.10 -6.24 9.58
CA ARG A 52 -5.49 -6.74 10.81
C ARG A 52 -4.26 -5.90 11.22
N ILE A 53 -3.36 -5.61 10.28
CA ILE A 53 -2.18 -4.77 10.55
C ILE A 53 -2.59 -3.35 10.94
N CYS A 54 -3.57 -2.76 10.24
CA CYS A 54 -4.04 -1.40 10.52
C CYS A 54 -4.71 -1.29 11.89
N ALA A 55 -5.50 -2.30 12.29
CA ALA A 55 -6.14 -2.34 13.59
C ALA A 55 -5.09 -2.36 14.72
N ASP A 56 -4.08 -3.22 14.61
CA ASP A 56 -2.99 -3.29 15.58
C ASP A 56 -2.15 -2.01 15.60
N ALA A 57 -1.87 -1.42 14.44
CA ALA A 57 -1.05 -0.20 14.35
C ALA A 57 -1.77 1.00 14.97
N THR A 58 -3.09 1.08 14.76
CA THR A 58 -3.94 2.09 15.39
C THR A 58 -3.98 1.90 16.90
N ARG A 59 -4.09 0.66 17.38
CA ARG A 59 -4.05 0.35 18.82
C ARG A 59 -2.74 0.78 19.46
N ILE A 60 -1.61 0.48 18.80
CA ILE A 60 -0.27 0.91 19.28
C ILE A 60 -0.15 2.43 19.31
N ALA A 61 -0.60 3.13 18.27
CA ALA A 61 -0.56 4.59 18.22
C ALA A 61 -1.42 5.22 19.32
N SER A 62 -2.62 4.67 19.56
CA SER A 62 -3.53 5.11 20.63
C SER A 62 -2.94 4.87 22.03
N ILE A 63 -2.28 3.74 22.27
CA ILE A 63 -1.59 3.46 23.54
C ILE A 63 -0.46 4.48 23.79
N GLU A 64 0.29 4.85 22.75
CA GLU A 64 1.32 5.88 22.85
C GLU A 64 0.74 7.32 22.88
N GLY A 65 -0.58 7.50 22.87
CA GLY A 65 -1.26 8.81 22.94
C GLY A 65 -1.18 9.63 21.64
N ARG A 66 -0.87 8.99 20.51
CA ARG A 66 -0.65 9.66 19.21
C ARG A 66 -1.82 9.41 18.26
N LYS A 67 -2.29 10.47 17.60
CA LYS A 67 -3.32 10.39 16.54
C LYS A 67 -2.75 10.01 15.16
N THR A 68 -1.42 10.03 15.01
CA THR A 68 -0.73 9.72 13.75
C THR A 68 0.04 8.40 13.88
N ILE A 69 -0.26 7.47 12.98
CA ILE A 69 0.45 6.19 12.85
C ILE A 69 1.83 6.44 12.23
N LYS A 70 2.89 5.99 12.91
CA LYS A 70 4.29 6.07 12.44
C LYS A 70 4.73 4.75 11.83
N MET A 71 5.83 4.77 11.07
CA MET A 71 6.42 3.54 10.50
C MET A 71 6.73 2.49 11.57
N ARG A 72 7.27 2.92 12.72
CA ARG A 72 7.56 2.03 13.85
C ARG A 72 6.31 1.30 14.36
N ASP A 73 5.14 1.93 14.27
CA ASP A 73 3.88 1.31 14.69
C ASP A 73 3.50 0.19 13.73
N MET A 74 3.64 0.43 12.42
CA MET A 74 3.45 -0.59 11.39
C MET A 74 4.44 -1.75 11.52
N ASP A 75 5.73 -1.47 11.77
CA ASP A 75 6.75 -2.52 11.94
C ASP A 75 6.44 -3.42 13.14
N LYS A 76 6.03 -2.82 14.27
CA LYS A 76 5.57 -3.57 15.46
C LYS A 76 4.32 -4.39 15.16
N SER A 77 3.33 -3.82 14.48
CA SER A 77 2.10 -4.55 14.10
C SER A 77 2.38 -5.74 13.19
N VAL A 78 3.29 -5.58 12.23
CA VAL A 78 3.69 -6.70 11.35
C VAL A 78 4.33 -7.84 12.14
N GLN A 79 5.15 -7.52 13.16
CA GLN A 79 5.74 -8.52 14.04
C GLN A 79 4.71 -9.24 14.92
N LEU A 80 3.58 -8.59 15.25
CA LEU A 80 2.48 -9.24 15.98
C LEU A 80 1.60 -10.12 15.09
N VAL A 81 1.43 -9.73 13.83
CA VAL A 81 0.51 -10.41 12.90
C VAL A 81 1.17 -11.60 12.19
N MET A 82 2.47 -11.53 11.89
CA MET A 82 3.20 -12.55 11.12
C MET A 82 4.17 -13.35 11.99
N PRO A 83 4.43 -14.63 11.67
CA PRO A 83 5.52 -15.40 12.28
C PRO A 83 6.89 -14.74 12.07
N ASP A 84 7.81 -14.93 13.01
CA ASP A 84 9.09 -14.22 13.07
C ASP A 84 9.94 -14.31 11.79
N GLY A 85 9.94 -15.47 11.11
CA GLY A 85 10.67 -15.66 9.85
C GLY A 85 10.15 -14.79 8.71
N LEU A 86 8.84 -14.57 8.65
CA LEU A 86 8.19 -13.72 7.64
C LEU A 86 8.26 -12.25 8.06
N ALA A 87 8.03 -11.96 9.34
CA ALA A 87 8.04 -10.60 9.88
C ALA A 87 9.37 -9.88 9.59
N LYS A 88 10.51 -10.53 9.83
CA LYS A 88 11.85 -9.95 9.55
C LYS A 88 12.03 -9.55 8.08
N ARG A 89 11.55 -10.38 7.15
CA ARG A 89 11.64 -10.11 5.70
C ARG A 89 10.72 -8.97 5.29
N THR A 90 9.50 -8.95 5.83
CA THR A 90 8.52 -7.88 5.57
C THR A 90 9.02 -6.53 6.07
N VAL A 91 9.56 -6.45 7.29
CA VAL A 91 10.15 -5.21 7.85
C VAL A 91 11.35 -4.74 7.01
N SER A 92 12.23 -5.65 6.59
CA SER A 92 13.34 -5.31 5.69
C SER A 92 12.84 -4.75 4.35
N ALA A 93 11.84 -5.38 3.74
CA ALA A 93 11.24 -4.91 2.49
C ALA A 93 10.56 -3.54 2.65
N GLY A 94 9.84 -3.33 3.76
CA GLY A 94 9.21 -2.06 4.09
C GLY A 94 10.22 -0.92 4.27
N THR A 95 11.33 -1.21 4.96
CA THR A 95 12.43 -0.24 5.16
C THR A 95 13.06 0.16 3.82
N LYS A 96 13.32 -0.81 2.93
CA LYS A 96 13.85 -0.54 1.58
C LYS A 96 12.90 0.34 0.77
N ALA A 97 11.60 0.07 0.83
CA ALA A 97 10.59 0.90 0.16
C ALA A 97 10.56 2.33 0.72
N LEU A 98 10.69 2.51 2.04
CA LEU A 98 10.75 3.82 2.67
C LEU A 98 11.98 4.62 2.25
N THR A 99 13.15 3.98 2.20
CA THR A 99 14.38 4.63 1.73
C THR A 99 14.22 5.12 0.30
N LYS A 100 13.72 4.25 -0.60
CA LYS A 100 13.44 4.63 -2.00
C LYS A 100 12.43 5.78 -2.10
N TYR A 101 11.41 5.80 -1.24
CA TYR A 101 10.45 6.90 -1.20
C TYR A 101 11.12 8.22 -0.81
N LYS A 102 11.94 8.23 0.24
CA LYS A 102 12.69 9.42 0.68
C LYS A 102 13.63 9.93 -0.41
N GLU A 103 14.32 9.03 -1.11
CA GLU A 103 15.20 9.35 -2.24
C GLU A 103 14.43 9.99 -3.41
N SER A 104 13.27 9.45 -3.76
CA SER A 104 12.42 10.01 -4.84
C SER A 104 11.90 11.41 -4.52
N GLY A 105 11.59 11.69 -3.24
CA GLY A 105 11.21 13.02 -2.76
C GLY A 105 12.37 14.02 -2.83
N ALA A 106 13.59 13.58 -2.53
CA ALA A 106 14.80 14.39 -2.69
C ALA A 106 15.07 14.74 -4.16
N GLY A 107 14.75 13.84 -5.11
CA GLY A 107 14.82 14.10 -6.55
C GLY A 107 13.90 15.23 -7.03
N ARG A 108 12.67 15.32 -6.50
CA ARG A 108 11.76 16.46 -6.77
C ARG A 108 12.28 17.78 -6.20
N ARG A 109 12.86 17.76 -4.98
CA ARG A 109 13.52 18.96 -4.39
C ARG A 109 14.75 19.39 -5.20
N ARG A 110 15.56 18.44 -5.67
CA ARG A 110 16.73 18.74 -6.53
C ARG A 110 16.33 19.37 -7.86
N ARG A 111 15.23 18.95 -8.49
CA ARG A 111 14.73 19.57 -9.73
C ARG A 111 14.20 21.00 -9.51
N ARG A 112 13.53 21.29 -8.39
CA ARG A 112 13.14 22.68 -8.06
C ARG A 112 14.35 23.57 -7.79
N GLY A 113 15.33 23.10 -7.02
CA GLY A 113 16.56 23.86 -6.76
C GLY A 113 17.45 24.05 -8.00
N ALA A 114 17.38 23.15 -8.99
CA ALA A 114 18.07 23.33 -10.28
C ALA A 114 17.36 24.37 -11.16
N LEU A 115 16.03 24.39 -11.18
CA LEU A 115 15.26 25.40 -11.92
C LEU A 115 15.40 26.80 -11.30
N GLU A 116 15.39 26.90 -9.97
CA GLU A 116 15.60 28.18 -9.26
C GLU A 116 17.03 28.72 -9.42
N ARG A 117 18.03 27.85 -9.62
CA ARG A 117 19.38 28.29 -9.97
C ARG A 117 19.47 28.76 -11.43
N PHE A 118 18.76 28.11 -12.35
CA PHE A 118 18.72 28.49 -13.76
C PHE A 118 18.03 29.86 -13.98
N CYS A 119 16.96 30.15 -13.22
CA CYS A 119 16.29 31.47 -13.22
C CYS A 119 17.04 32.60 -12.49
N ARG A 120 18.14 32.33 -11.77
CA ARG A 120 18.99 33.38 -11.16
C ARG A 120 20.26 33.67 -11.95
N THR A 121 20.56 32.86 -12.96
CA THR A 121 21.68 33.01 -13.90
C THR A 121 21.26 33.54 -15.28
N LEU A 122 19.98 33.88 -15.44
CA LEU A 122 19.43 34.72 -16.52
C LEU A 122 18.96 36.02 -15.87
#